data_AF-A0A2N7ID98-F1
#
_entry.id   AF-A0A2N7ID98-F1
#
_cell.length_a   1.000
_cell.length_b   1.000
_cell.length_c   1.000
_cell.angle_alpha   90.00
_cell.angle_beta   90.00
_cell.angle_gamma   90.00
#
_symmetry.space_group_name_H-M   'P 1'
#
loop_
_entity.id
_entity.type
_entity.pdbx_description
1 polymer ?
#
loop_
_entity_poly.entity_id
_entity_poly.type
_entity_poly.pdbx_seq_one_letter_code
_entity_poly.pdbx_strand_id
1 'polypeptide(L)'
;MSKLQEAKDFILDNCLLAALDSTELSERNRNIAKSQISWVNNFKTIGDLYRYLSVATSKSHDHVEEIQQLGRHTYESLLPEFEKIFAPWLYERTLLSDFVLNQRYPARDLLSAIGKFDTRCGGIQLHKIEGEVKEIVIKATLNNGKYPNQWLSDDKLLKYYLKSVKRNDVETFKVEYEDNNAIIHSGDKPIYTFVRDTDSGPFTFKGIFKYLGHVTDSDGKMWFQLARADSNEAMFDKNFQASFEDQIKQSREDSPAERRKRLKQAAKNPKPRKRVVSTVVYDRNPDVVAEVLERAKGYCEAEKCRNPEAPFVRRKDGTPYLEVHHKIRLADGGDDTVENAIALCPNCHRNVHYG
;
A
#
# COMPACT_ATOMS: atom_id res chain seq x y z
N MET A 1 37.79 -0.73 2.53
CA MET A 1 36.51 -1.01 1.83
C MET A 1 35.46 -1.33 2.87
N SER A 2 34.17 -1.14 2.58
CA SER A 2 33.12 -1.60 3.51
C SER A 2 33.05 -3.13 3.48
N LYS A 3 32.63 -3.76 4.59
CA LYS A 3 32.43 -5.23 4.61
C LYS A 3 31.43 -5.71 3.56
N LEU A 4 30.43 -4.88 3.26
CA LEU A 4 29.50 -5.13 2.16
C LEU A 4 30.20 -5.16 0.80
N GLN A 5 31.14 -4.26 0.55
CA GLN A 5 31.88 -4.25 -0.71
C GLN A 5 32.76 -5.51 -0.82
N GLU A 6 33.46 -5.88 0.26
CA GLU A 6 34.23 -7.14 0.30
C GLU A 6 33.35 -8.37 0.00
N ALA A 7 32.13 -8.41 0.53
CA ALA A 7 31.17 -9.49 0.25
C ALA A 7 30.69 -9.50 -1.21
N LYS A 8 30.45 -8.32 -1.80
CA LYS A 8 30.09 -8.21 -3.21
C LYS A 8 31.23 -8.64 -4.12
N ASP A 9 32.44 -8.14 -3.86
CA ASP A 9 33.65 -8.45 -4.64
C ASP A 9 33.95 -9.95 -4.57
N PHE A 10 33.81 -10.57 -3.40
CA PHE A 10 33.96 -12.03 -3.25
C PHE A 10 33.08 -12.82 -4.23
N ILE A 11 31.82 -12.43 -4.42
CA ILE A 11 30.91 -13.10 -5.35
C ILE A 11 31.18 -12.69 -6.81
N LEU A 12 31.44 -11.41 -7.05
CA LEU A 12 31.70 -10.90 -8.39
C LEU A 12 32.95 -11.53 -8.98
N ASP A 13 34.06 -11.48 -8.26
CA ASP A 13 35.36 -11.89 -8.78
C ASP A 13 35.47 -13.41 -8.93
N ASN A 14 34.97 -14.16 -7.93
CA ASN A 14 35.13 -15.61 -7.93
C ASN A 14 34.08 -16.34 -8.76
N CYS A 15 32.93 -15.73 -9.08
CA CYS A 15 31.86 -16.40 -9.84
C CYS A 15 31.45 -15.63 -11.09
N LEU A 16 31.01 -14.37 -10.96
CA LEU A 16 30.25 -13.70 -12.03
C LEU A 16 31.13 -13.10 -13.12
N LEU A 17 32.18 -12.37 -12.74
CA LEU A 17 33.15 -11.79 -13.68
C LEU A 17 33.99 -12.90 -14.32
N ALA A 18 34.43 -13.88 -13.52
CA ALA A 18 35.12 -15.08 -14.01
C ALA A 18 34.30 -15.86 -15.06
N ALA A 19 32.97 -15.87 -14.93
CA ALA A 19 32.08 -16.47 -15.92
C ALA A 19 31.96 -15.61 -17.19
N LEU A 20 31.89 -14.28 -17.06
CA LEU A 20 31.79 -13.37 -18.21
C LEU A 20 33.02 -13.38 -19.10
N ASP A 21 34.21 -13.44 -18.49
CA ASP A 21 35.49 -13.41 -19.20
C ASP A 21 35.84 -14.77 -19.83
N SER A 22 35.07 -15.82 -19.53
CA SER A 22 35.28 -17.15 -20.07
C SER A 22 34.85 -17.26 -21.53
N THR A 23 35.80 -17.62 -22.40
CA THR A 23 35.55 -18.01 -23.80
C THR A 23 34.98 -19.41 -23.94
N GLU A 24 35.06 -20.24 -22.89
CA GLU A 24 34.65 -21.65 -22.88
C GLU A 24 33.19 -21.83 -22.47
N LEU A 25 32.64 -20.89 -21.70
CA LEU A 25 31.24 -20.96 -21.27
C LEU A 25 30.27 -20.68 -22.42
N SER A 26 29.09 -21.25 -22.35
CA SER A 26 27.99 -20.93 -23.25
C SER A 26 27.55 -19.46 -23.13
N GLU A 27 27.02 -18.92 -24.21
CA GLU A 27 26.45 -17.56 -24.22
C GLU A 27 25.31 -17.44 -23.20
N ARG A 28 24.53 -18.51 -23.01
CA ARG A 28 23.48 -18.60 -21.99
C ARG A 28 24.06 -18.34 -20.60
N ASN A 29 25.15 -19.01 -20.22
CA ASN A 29 25.77 -18.84 -18.91
C ASN A 29 26.36 -17.45 -18.70
N ARG A 30 27.01 -16.87 -19.71
CA ARG A 30 27.48 -15.47 -19.65
C ARG A 30 26.32 -14.49 -19.48
N ASN A 31 25.21 -14.68 -20.19
CA ASN A 31 24.03 -13.83 -20.07
C ASN A 31 23.36 -13.94 -18.70
N ILE A 32 23.32 -15.14 -18.11
CA ILE A 32 22.87 -15.35 -16.73
C ILE A 32 23.77 -14.56 -15.78
N ALA A 33 25.08 -14.75 -15.83
CA ALA A 33 26.04 -14.03 -14.98
C ALA A 33 25.87 -12.50 -15.09
N LYS A 34 25.79 -11.97 -16.32
CA LYS A 34 25.54 -10.55 -16.59
C LYS A 34 24.29 -10.02 -15.88
N SER A 35 23.20 -10.78 -15.92
CA SER A 35 21.93 -10.38 -15.30
C SER A 35 22.00 -10.34 -13.77
N GLN A 36 22.82 -11.22 -13.17
CA GLN A 36 22.97 -11.36 -11.72
C GLN A 36 23.90 -10.30 -11.12
N ILE A 37 24.89 -9.81 -11.87
CA ILE A 37 25.78 -8.71 -11.44
C ILE A 37 24.98 -7.47 -10.99
N SER A 38 23.91 -7.13 -11.71
CA SER A 38 23.04 -6.00 -11.34
C SER A 38 22.36 -6.22 -9.98
N TRP A 39 22.05 -7.45 -9.59
CA TRP A 39 21.55 -7.73 -8.23
C TRP A 39 22.66 -7.55 -7.19
N VAL A 40 23.78 -8.25 -7.36
CA VAL A 40 24.90 -8.25 -6.40
C VAL A 40 25.37 -6.83 -6.09
N ASN A 41 25.53 -5.99 -7.12
CA ASN A 41 25.97 -4.61 -6.94
C ASN A 41 24.98 -3.73 -6.16
N ASN A 42 23.67 -4.02 -6.23
CA ASN A 42 22.64 -3.13 -5.67
C ASN A 42 22.21 -3.48 -4.24
N PHE A 43 22.58 -4.63 -3.69
CA PHE A 43 22.22 -4.98 -2.30
C PHE A 43 22.75 -3.98 -1.29
N LYS A 44 21.94 -3.70 -0.25
CA LYS A 44 22.23 -2.70 0.78
C LYS A 44 22.87 -3.30 2.01
N THR A 45 22.65 -4.59 2.27
CA THR A 45 23.28 -5.32 3.37
C THR A 45 23.89 -6.64 2.87
N ILE A 46 24.78 -7.21 3.70
CA ILE A 46 25.33 -8.54 3.45
C ILE A 46 24.23 -9.60 3.58
N GLY A 47 23.28 -9.43 4.50
CA GLY A 47 22.17 -10.37 4.66
C GLY A 47 21.21 -10.40 3.46
N ASP A 48 21.03 -9.29 2.74
CA ASP A 48 20.26 -9.27 1.49
C ASP A 48 20.98 -10.05 0.38
N LEU A 49 22.30 -9.85 0.25
CA LEU A 49 23.14 -10.61 -0.67
C LEU A 49 23.12 -12.11 -0.31
N TYR A 50 23.27 -12.45 0.97
CA TYR A 50 23.20 -13.83 1.43
C TYR A 50 21.84 -14.46 1.11
N ARG A 51 20.74 -13.78 1.42
CA ARG A 51 19.38 -14.24 1.08
C ARG A 51 19.23 -14.49 -0.42
N TYR A 52 19.79 -13.63 -1.25
CA TYR A 52 19.81 -13.82 -2.70
C TYR A 52 20.56 -15.09 -3.11
N LEU A 53 21.78 -15.29 -2.59
CA LEU A 53 22.58 -16.48 -2.85
C LEU A 53 21.84 -17.75 -2.41
N SER A 54 21.31 -17.78 -1.18
CA SER A 54 20.56 -18.93 -0.67
C SER A 54 19.31 -19.26 -1.50
N VAL A 55 18.62 -18.25 -2.03
CA VAL A 55 17.47 -18.49 -2.93
C VAL A 55 17.95 -19.00 -4.28
N ALA A 56 19.04 -18.44 -4.83
CA ALA A 56 19.59 -18.87 -6.11
C ALA A 56 20.08 -20.34 -6.08
N THR A 57 20.65 -20.78 -4.96
CA THR A 57 21.16 -22.15 -4.77
C THR A 57 20.10 -23.15 -4.29
N SER A 58 18.87 -22.70 -3.97
CA SER A 58 17.81 -23.56 -3.41
C SER A 58 17.28 -24.63 -4.37
N LYS A 59 17.61 -24.52 -5.66
CA LYS A 59 17.23 -25.48 -6.70
C LYS A 59 18.42 -25.75 -7.61
N SER A 60 18.59 -27.02 -8.01
CA SER A 60 19.54 -27.35 -9.07
C SER A 60 19.08 -26.75 -10.39
N HIS A 61 20.02 -26.18 -11.13
CA HIS A 61 19.77 -25.68 -12.47
C HIS A 61 20.75 -26.32 -13.45
N ASP A 62 20.23 -26.72 -14.61
CA ASP A 62 20.97 -27.34 -15.72
C ASP A 62 22.26 -26.58 -16.11
N HIS A 63 22.22 -25.25 -16.08
CA HIS A 63 23.36 -24.41 -16.47
C HIS A 63 24.54 -24.44 -15.47
N VAL A 64 24.31 -24.89 -14.24
CA VAL A 64 25.35 -24.98 -13.19
C VAL A 64 26.33 -26.13 -13.49
N GLU A 65 25.85 -27.22 -14.08
CA GLU A 65 26.69 -28.39 -14.42
C GLU A 65 27.82 -28.02 -15.39
N GLU A 66 27.54 -27.17 -16.39
CA GLU A 66 28.54 -26.68 -17.35
C GLU A 66 29.67 -25.90 -16.64
N ILE A 67 29.31 -25.03 -15.69
CA ILE A 67 30.29 -24.21 -14.94
C ILE A 67 31.18 -25.13 -14.10
N GLN A 68 30.60 -26.13 -13.46
CA GLN A 68 31.32 -27.11 -12.63
C GLN A 68 32.25 -28.00 -13.45
N GLN A 69 31.83 -28.45 -14.65
CA GLN A 69 32.66 -29.26 -15.55
C GLN A 69 33.92 -28.52 -16.02
N LEU A 70 33.84 -27.19 -16.13
CA LEU A 70 34.98 -26.32 -16.43
C LEU A 70 35.84 -25.98 -15.20
N GLY A 71 35.53 -26.56 -14.03
CA GLY A 71 36.28 -26.34 -12.79
C GLY A 71 36.14 -24.91 -12.23
N ARG A 72 35.08 -24.19 -12.60
CA ARG A 72 34.84 -22.81 -12.15
C ARG A 72 33.92 -22.79 -10.93
N HIS A 73 34.04 -21.75 -10.12
CA HIS A 73 33.18 -21.60 -8.95
C HIS A 73 31.74 -21.22 -9.35
N THR A 74 30.79 -21.73 -8.56
CA THR A 74 29.37 -21.39 -8.64
C THR A 74 28.94 -20.80 -7.31
N TYR A 75 27.73 -20.27 -7.21
CA TYR A 75 27.22 -19.83 -5.91
C TYR A 75 27.20 -20.97 -4.88
N GLU A 76 26.84 -22.19 -5.30
CA GLU A 76 26.82 -23.38 -4.43
C GLU A 76 28.19 -23.68 -3.86
N SER A 77 29.26 -23.56 -4.65
CA SER A 77 30.62 -23.85 -4.17
C SER A 77 31.21 -22.73 -3.31
N LEU A 78 30.78 -21.48 -3.51
CA LEU A 78 31.23 -20.32 -2.74
C LEU A 78 30.48 -20.11 -1.42
N LEU A 79 29.23 -20.59 -1.34
CA LEU A 79 28.35 -20.29 -0.20
C LEU A 79 28.94 -20.70 1.17
N PRO A 80 29.56 -21.89 1.35
CA PRO A 80 30.13 -22.27 2.65
C PRO A 80 31.25 -21.34 3.12
N GLU A 81 32.11 -20.88 2.21
CA GLU A 81 33.18 -19.94 2.54
C GLU A 81 32.63 -18.53 2.79
N PHE A 82 31.66 -18.10 1.98
CA PHE A 82 30.95 -16.84 2.19
C PHE A 82 30.31 -16.78 3.58
N GLU A 83 29.60 -17.84 3.98
CA GLU A 83 28.98 -17.94 5.30
C GLU A 83 30.01 -17.85 6.42
N LYS A 84 31.17 -18.51 6.26
CA LYS A 84 32.26 -18.45 7.24
C LYS A 84 32.86 -17.05 7.38
N ILE A 85 33.12 -16.36 6.27
CA ILE A 85 33.77 -15.04 6.28
C ILE A 85 32.81 -13.97 6.81
N PHE A 86 31.53 -14.04 6.43
CA PHE A 86 30.54 -12.99 6.68
C PHE A 86 29.48 -13.35 7.73
N ALA A 87 29.71 -14.42 8.52
CA ALA A 87 28.80 -14.93 9.55
C ALA A 87 28.12 -13.83 10.41
N PRO A 88 28.83 -12.79 10.91
CA PRO A 88 28.20 -11.77 11.75
C PRO A 88 27.09 -10.95 11.08
N TRP A 89 27.03 -10.91 9.74
CA TRP A 89 26.14 -10.01 8.99
C TRP A 89 25.07 -10.73 8.14
N LEU A 90 25.04 -12.07 8.14
CA LEU A 90 24.17 -12.86 7.24
C LEU A 90 22.67 -12.64 7.47
N TYR A 91 22.28 -12.18 8.66
CA TYR A 91 20.88 -12.02 9.05
C TYR A 91 20.45 -10.55 9.22
N GLU A 92 21.36 -9.61 8.99
CA GLU A 92 21.03 -8.18 8.90
C GLU A 92 20.48 -7.88 7.49
N ARG A 93 19.18 -7.63 7.38
CA ARG A 93 18.45 -7.53 6.12
C ARG A 93 17.67 -6.23 6.04
N THR A 94 17.47 -5.74 4.83
CA THR A 94 16.53 -4.65 4.59
C THR A 94 15.11 -5.14 4.88
N LEU A 95 14.41 -4.46 5.79
CA LEU A 95 13.02 -4.73 6.15
C LEU A 95 12.08 -3.78 5.41
N LEU A 96 10.80 -4.16 5.27
CA LEU A 96 9.78 -3.26 4.72
C LEU A 96 9.56 -2.02 5.60
N SER A 97 9.84 -2.12 6.90
CA SER A 97 9.80 -1.00 7.84
C SER A 97 10.90 0.04 7.61
N ASP A 98 11.96 -0.29 6.87
CA ASP A 98 13.11 0.61 6.67
C ASP A 98 12.85 1.65 5.57
N PHE A 99 11.79 1.47 4.78
CA PHE A 99 11.42 2.42 3.73
C PHE A 99 10.86 3.70 4.34
N VAL A 100 11.41 4.84 3.92
CA VAL A 100 11.06 6.16 4.43
C VAL A 100 10.02 6.80 3.53
N LEU A 101 8.99 7.39 4.14
CA LEU A 101 7.90 8.06 3.44
C LEU A 101 8.43 9.10 2.44
N ASN A 102 7.90 9.08 1.22
CA ASN A 102 8.26 9.94 0.10
C ASN A 102 9.68 9.78 -0.47
N GLN A 103 10.47 8.80 0.00
CA GLN A 103 11.76 8.47 -0.63
C GLN A 103 11.58 7.54 -1.84
N ARG A 104 12.56 7.58 -2.75
CA ARG A 104 12.56 6.84 -4.02
C ARG A 104 13.48 5.63 -3.94
N TYR A 105 13.00 4.49 -4.41
CA TYR A 105 13.68 3.21 -4.37
C TYR A 105 13.54 2.47 -5.70
N PRO A 106 14.61 1.90 -6.27
CA PRO A 106 14.50 1.02 -7.42
C PRO A 106 13.72 -0.25 -7.07
N ALA A 107 13.02 -0.84 -8.04
CA ALA A 107 12.21 -2.04 -7.83
C ALA A 107 12.96 -3.20 -7.15
N ARG A 108 14.29 -3.29 -7.35
CA ARG A 108 15.14 -4.32 -6.73
C ARG A 108 15.17 -4.21 -5.21
N ASP A 109 15.20 -2.99 -4.66
CA ASP A 109 15.24 -2.77 -3.21
C ASP A 109 13.96 -3.31 -2.57
N LEU A 110 12.79 -2.94 -3.12
CA LEU A 110 11.47 -3.40 -2.67
C LEU A 110 11.37 -4.93 -2.71
N LEU A 111 11.82 -5.54 -3.81
CA LEU A 111 11.72 -6.98 -4.02
C LEU A 111 12.71 -7.76 -3.13
N SER A 112 13.91 -7.23 -2.91
CA SER A 112 14.93 -7.85 -2.04
C SER A 112 14.47 -7.93 -0.58
N ALA A 113 13.79 -6.89 -0.07
CA ALA A 113 13.24 -6.86 1.28
C ALA A 113 12.26 -8.03 1.55
N ILE A 114 11.55 -8.48 0.50
CA ILE A 114 10.61 -9.61 0.58
C ILE A 114 11.18 -10.92 -0.01
N GLY A 115 12.48 -10.96 -0.33
CA GLY A 115 13.17 -12.15 -0.82
C GLY A 115 12.78 -12.56 -2.24
N LYS A 116 12.35 -11.61 -3.06
CA LYS A 116 12.04 -11.82 -4.47
C LYS A 116 13.13 -11.20 -5.33
N PHE A 117 13.58 -11.96 -6.33
CA PHE A 117 14.73 -11.57 -7.16
C PHE A 117 14.40 -11.59 -8.65
N ASP A 118 13.17 -11.20 -9.01
CA ASP A 118 12.73 -11.01 -10.39
C ASP A 118 11.96 -9.69 -10.54
N THR A 119 12.54 -8.75 -11.30
CA THR A 119 11.93 -7.43 -11.54
C THR A 119 10.73 -7.48 -12.47
N ARG A 120 10.49 -8.59 -13.17
CA ARG A 120 9.33 -8.81 -14.06
C ARG A 120 8.09 -9.23 -13.28
N CYS A 121 8.19 -9.50 -11.98
CA CYS A 121 7.04 -9.81 -11.14
C CYS A 121 6.03 -8.66 -11.16
N GLY A 122 4.74 -9.02 -11.13
CA GLY A 122 3.62 -8.08 -11.23
C GLY A 122 3.55 -7.00 -10.13
N GLY A 123 2.52 -6.17 -10.18
CA GLY A 123 2.40 -5.04 -9.26
C GLY A 123 2.11 -5.43 -7.81
N ILE A 124 1.42 -6.55 -7.56
CA ILE A 124 1.13 -7.06 -6.20
C ILE A 124 2.16 -8.12 -5.84
N GLN A 125 2.84 -7.97 -4.72
CA GLN A 125 3.84 -8.90 -4.22
C GLN A 125 3.54 -9.30 -2.78
N LEU A 126 3.37 -10.60 -2.56
CA LEU A 126 3.15 -11.16 -1.23
C LEU A 126 4.47 -11.51 -0.57
N HIS A 127 4.70 -11.04 0.66
CA HIS A 127 5.77 -11.50 1.54
C HIS A 127 5.23 -12.61 2.42
N LYS A 128 5.72 -13.83 2.20
CA LYS A 128 5.29 -15.02 2.92
C LYS A 128 6.37 -15.52 3.84
N ILE A 129 5.99 -15.83 5.07
CA ILE A 129 6.84 -16.50 6.05
C ILE A 129 6.13 -17.80 6.40
N GLU A 130 6.80 -18.93 6.18
CA GLU A 130 6.23 -20.28 6.40
C GLU A 130 4.91 -20.52 5.65
N GLY A 131 4.79 -19.97 4.45
CA GLY A 131 3.59 -20.09 3.60
C GLY A 131 2.49 -19.06 3.89
N GLU A 132 2.52 -18.42 5.06
CA GLU A 132 1.56 -17.41 5.48
C GLU A 132 1.92 -16.01 4.97
N VAL A 133 0.94 -15.29 4.42
CA VAL A 133 1.13 -13.89 4.00
C VAL A 133 1.21 -13.01 5.24
N LYS A 134 2.38 -12.39 5.48
CA LYS A 134 2.59 -11.47 6.60
C LYS A 134 2.42 -10.01 6.17
N GLU A 135 2.94 -9.69 4.99
CA GLU A 135 2.96 -8.32 4.47
C GLU A 135 2.69 -8.35 2.96
N ILE A 136 2.15 -7.24 2.45
CA ILE A 136 1.84 -7.09 1.03
C ILE A 136 2.55 -5.84 0.51
N VAL A 137 3.17 -5.95 -0.65
CA VAL A 137 3.80 -4.83 -1.35
C VAL A 137 3.05 -4.56 -2.65
N ILE A 138 2.69 -3.29 -2.87
CA ILE A 138 2.11 -2.81 -4.13
C ILE A 138 3.11 -1.90 -4.83
N LYS A 139 3.33 -2.18 -6.12
CA LYS A 139 4.07 -1.37 -7.08
C LYS A 139 3.10 -0.78 -8.09
N ALA A 140 2.55 0.41 -7.81
CA ALA A 140 1.62 1.10 -8.69
C ALA A 140 2.37 1.99 -9.69
N THR A 141 2.01 1.89 -10.97
CA THR A 141 2.41 2.86 -11.99
C THR A 141 1.19 3.73 -12.29
N LEU A 142 1.30 5.03 -12.05
CA LEU A 142 0.26 6.04 -12.13
C LEU A 142 0.32 6.74 -13.49
N ASN A 143 -0.08 6.02 -14.53
CA ASN A 143 -0.12 6.55 -15.89
C ASN A 143 -1.39 6.10 -16.61
N ASN A 144 -1.63 6.67 -17.79
CA ASN A 144 -2.75 6.30 -18.64
C ASN A 144 -2.49 5.00 -19.44
N GLY A 145 -1.70 4.07 -18.88
CA GLY A 145 -1.42 2.78 -19.48
C GLY A 145 -2.64 1.84 -19.46
N LYS A 146 -2.39 0.55 -19.72
CA LYS A 146 -3.43 -0.49 -19.78
C LYS A 146 -4.34 -0.52 -18.53
N TYR A 147 -3.74 -0.25 -17.38
CA TYR A 147 -4.40 -0.16 -16.09
C TYR A 147 -4.13 1.23 -15.49
N PRO A 148 -5.05 2.20 -15.69
CA PRO A 148 -4.86 3.55 -15.19
C PRO A 148 -5.05 3.61 -13.67
N ASN A 149 -4.01 3.17 -12.94
CA ASN A 149 -3.93 3.40 -11.50
C ASN A 149 -3.80 4.90 -11.26
N GLN A 150 -4.49 5.42 -10.26
CA GLN A 150 -4.48 6.85 -9.99
C GLN A 150 -4.83 7.12 -8.54
N TRP A 151 -4.35 8.25 -8.04
CA TRP A 151 -4.89 8.81 -6.81
C TRP A 151 -6.34 9.25 -7.07
N LEU A 152 -7.25 8.77 -6.22
CA LEU A 152 -8.59 9.33 -6.06
C LEU A 152 -8.55 10.50 -5.04
N SER A 153 -7.58 10.43 -4.12
CA SER A 153 -7.12 11.53 -3.30
C SER A 153 -5.62 11.39 -3.15
N ASP A 154 -4.88 12.46 -3.45
CA ASP A 154 -3.42 12.48 -3.42
C ASP A 154 -2.88 11.91 -2.12
N ASP A 155 -1.99 10.90 -2.28
CA ASP A 155 -1.31 10.18 -1.21
C ASP A 155 -2.21 9.61 -0.11
N LYS A 156 -3.53 9.44 -0.35
CA LYS A 156 -4.49 9.04 0.68
C LYS A 156 -5.48 7.99 0.22
N LEU A 157 -5.96 8.08 -1.01
CA LEU A 157 -6.88 7.09 -1.58
C LEU A 157 -6.41 6.70 -2.97
N LEU A 158 -6.00 5.44 -3.13
CA LEU A 158 -5.48 4.90 -4.37
C LEU A 158 -6.54 4.03 -5.05
N LYS A 159 -6.80 4.30 -6.33
CA LYS A 159 -7.40 3.34 -7.27
C LYS A 159 -6.27 2.47 -7.82
N TYR A 160 -6.37 1.16 -7.58
CA TYR A 160 -5.34 0.22 -8.03
C TYR A 160 -5.96 -1.05 -8.63
N TYR A 161 -5.63 -1.37 -9.88
CA TYR A 161 -6.25 -2.50 -10.58
C TYR A 161 -5.90 -3.86 -9.96
N LEU A 162 -6.88 -4.75 -9.94
CA LEU A 162 -6.67 -6.15 -9.57
C LEU A 162 -5.68 -6.79 -10.54
N LYS A 163 -4.93 -7.79 -10.07
CA LYS A 163 -4.19 -8.68 -10.95
C LYS A 163 -5.18 -9.37 -11.88
N SER A 164 -4.93 -9.25 -13.18
CA SER A 164 -5.57 -10.07 -14.19
C SER A 164 -4.69 -11.26 -14.54
N VAL A 165 -5.32 -12.32 -15.08
CA VAL A 165 -4.60 -13.42 -15.72
C VAL A 165 -5.10 -13.52 -17.15
N LYS A 166 -4.16 -13.53 -18.10
CA LYS A 166 -4.43 -13.72 -19.52
C LYS A 166 -4.30 -15.20 -19.88
N ARG A 167 -5.35 -15.79 -20.46
CA ARG A 167 -5.35 -17.17 -21.01
C ARG A 167 -6.05 -17.17 -22.37
N ASN A 168 -5.42 -17.74 -23.40
CA ASN A 168 -5.95 -17.79 -24.77
C ASN A 168 -6.47 -16.43 -25.25
N ASP A 169 -5.66 -15.39 -25.04
CA ASP A 169 -5.98 -13.98 -25.34
C ASP A 169 -7.14 -13.33 -24.56
N VAL A 170 -7.82 -14.08 -23.71
CA VAL A 170 -8.84 -13.54 -22.80
C VAL A 170 -8.19 -13.12 -21.50
N GLU A 171 -8.37 -11.85 -21.16
CA GLU A 171 -7.97 -11.29 -19.88
C GLU A 171 -9.11 -11.41 -18.87
N THR A 172 -8.83 -12.03 -17.72
CA THR A 172 -9.84 -12.20 -16.66
C THR A 172 -9.37 -11.58 -15.36
N PHE A 173 -10.28 -10.91 -14.67
CA PHE A 173 -10.11 -10.45 -13.28
C PHE A 173 -10.89 -11.37 -12.37
N LYS A 174 -10.26 -11.87 -11.31
CA LYS A 174 -10.87 -12.75 -10.31
C LYS A 174 -10.43 -12.36 -8.91
N VAL A 175 -11.37 -12.23 -8.00
CA VAL A 175 -11.09 -11.95 -6.58
C VAL A 175 -10.40 -13.14 -5.90
N GLU A 176 -10.53 -14.33 -6.47
CA GLU A 176 -9.98 -15.59 -5.99
C GLU A 176 -8.51 -15.78 -6.37
N TYR A 177 -7.96 -14.97 -7.29
CA TYR A 177 -6.52 -15.02 -7.55
C TYR A 177 -5.76 -14.65 -6.28
N GLU A 178 -4.73 -15.45 -5.95
CA GLU A 178 -3.99 -15.36 -4.69
C GLU A 178 -3.61 -13.92 -4.31
N ASP A 179 -3.05 -13.17 -5.26
CA ASP A 179 -2.62 -11.79 -5.05
C ASP A 179 -3.81 -10.85 -4.71
N ASN A 180 -4.95 -11.04 -5.39
CA ASN A 180 -6.14 -10.24 -5.18
C ASN A 180 -6.82 -10.61 -3.87
N ASN A 181 -6.93 -11.92 -3.60
CA ASN A 181 -7.52 -12.47 -2.40
C ASN A 181 -6.75 -11.99 -1.16
N ALA A 182 -5.42 -11.94 -1.21
CA ALA A 182 -4.58 -11.44 -0.14
C ALA A 182 -4.84 -9.96 0.20
N ILE A 183 -5.10 -9.11 -0.81
CA ILE A 183 -5.51 -7.71 -0.57
C ILE A 183 -6.89 -7.64 0.07
N ILE A 184 -7.86 -8.39 -0.45
CA ILE A 184 -9.27 -8.37 0.02
C ILE A 184 -9.37 -8.86 1.47
N HIS A 185 -8.61 -9.89 1.82
CA HIS A 185 -8.60 -10.50 3.16
C HIS A 185 -7.35 -10.10 3.95
N SER A 186 -6.79 -8.93 3.66
CA SER A 186 -5.61 -8.41 4.36
C SER A 186 -5.89 -8.23 5.85
N GLY A 187 -7.10 -7.79 6.22
CA GLY A 187 -7.42 -7.42 7.60
C GLY A 187 -6.47 -6.30 8.05
N ASP A 188 -5.71 -6.55 9.11
CA ASP A 188 -4.69 -5.61 9.61
C ASP A 188 -3.31 -5.80 8.99
N LYS A 189 -3.13 -6.74 8.05
CA LYS A 189 -1.83 -6.93 7.38
C LYS A 189 -1.46 -5.67 6.58
N PRO A 190 -0.24 -5.14 6.75
CA PRO A 190 0.16 -3.90 6.10
C PRO A 190 0.30 -4.08 4.59
N ILE A 191 -0.25 -3.12 3.83
CA ILE A 191 -0.06 -3.00 2.38
C ILE A 191 0.92 -1.86 2.10
N TYR A 192 2.21 -2.17 2.02
CA TYR A 192 3.26 -1.21 1.69
C TYR A 192 3.11 -0.75 0.24
N THR A 193 2.82 0.53 0.05
CA THR A 193 2.43 1.06 -1.26
C THR A 193 3.52 1.94 -1.83
N PHE A 194 4.00 1.56 -3.01
CA PHE A 194 5.03 2.26 -3.77
C PHE A 194 4.47 2.69 -5.11
N VAL A 195 4.68 3.95 -5.48
CA VAL A 195 4.11 4.54 -6.70
C VAL A 195 5.17 5.15 -7.59
N ARG A 196 4.91 5.25 -8.89
CA ARG A 196 5.71 6.02 -9.85
C ARG A 196 4.82 6.48 -11.00
N ASP A 197 5.23 7.50 -11.74
CA ASP A 197 4.43 8.05 -12.83
C ASP A 197 4.85 7.52 -14.22
N THR A 198 5.96 6.78 -14.28
CA THR A 198 6.58 6.28 -15.53
C THR A 198 6.68 4.75 -15.55
N ASP A 199 6.68 4.14 -16.75
CA ASP A 199 6.78 2.68 -16.91
C ASP A 199 8.15 2.10 -16.49
N SER A 200 9.14 2.95 -16.31
CA SER A 200 10.48 2.61 -15.84
C SER A 200 10.90 3.55 -14.71
N GLY A 201 12.02 3.22 -14.06
CA GLY A 201 12.57 4.03 -12.97
C GLY A 201 12.07 3.64 -11.57
N PRO A 202 12.57 4.35 -10.55
CA PRO A 202 12.32 4.03 -9.14
C PRO A 202 10.91 4.41 -8.71
N PHE A 203 10.42 3.72 -7.68
CA PHE A 203 9.15 3.99 -7.03
C PHE A 203 9.35 4.83 -5.77
N THR A 204 8.40 5.71 -5.49
CA THR A 204 8.29 6.49 -4.26
C THR A 204 7.47 5.71 -3.24
N PHE A 205 7.98 5.53 -2.02
CA PHE A 205 7.21 4.92 -0.93
C PHE A 205 6.16 5.90 -0.41
N LYS A 206 4.90 5.48 -0.33
CA LYS A 206 3.76 6.32 0.07
C LYS A 206 3.07 5.88 1.36
N GLY A 207 3.69 4.95 2.09
CA GLY A 207 3.22 4.47 3.38
C GLY A 207 2.45 3.17 3.28
N ILE A 208 1.79 2.84 4.40
CA ILE A 208 1.00 1.63 4.56
C ILE A 208 -0.46 1.96 4.21
N PHE A 209 -1.09 1.07 3.45
CA PHE A 209 -2.48 1.19 3.02
C PHE A 209 -3.32 0.03 3.58
N LYS A 210 -4.63 0.22 3.58
CA LYS A 210 -5.65 -0.76 3.93
C LYS A 210 -6.64 -0.90 2.79
N TYR A 211 -7.17 -2.10 2.62
CA TYR A 211 -8.24 -2.38 1.67
C TYR A 211 -9.58 -1.86 2.20
N LEU A 212 -10.30 -1.06 1.40
CA LEU A 212 -11.66 -0.61 1.71
C LEU A 212 -12.74 -1.36 0.94
N GLY A 213 -12.41 -1.78 -0.29
CA GLY A 213 -13.39 -2.31 -1.22
C GLY A 213 -12.81 -2.45 -2.61
N HIS A 214 -13.59 -3.01 -3.52
CA HIS A 214 -13.26 -3.03 -4.95
C HIS A 214 -14.49 -2.72 -5.79
N VAL A 215 -14.25 -2.24 -6.99
CA VAL A 215 -15.26 -1.84 -7.96
C VAL A 215 -15.02 -2.60 -9.26
N THR A 216 -16.10 -3.01 -9.91
CA THR A 216 -16.09 -3.53 -11.28
C THR A 216 -16.56 -2.42 -12.21
N ASP A 217 -15.70 -2.01 -13.14
CA ASP A 217 -16.02 -1.04 -14.20
C ASP A 217 -16.98 -1.67 -15.22
N SER A 218 -17.61 -0.84 -16.06
CA SER A 218 -18.56 -1.31 -17.08
C SER A 218 -17.94 -2.21 -18.14
N ASP A 219 -16.61 -2.15 -18.31
CA ASP A 219 -15.83 -3.02 -19.20
C ASP A 219 -15.39 -4.33 -18.53
N GLY A 220 -15.84 -4.59 -17.29
CA GLY A 220 -15.53 -5.79 -16.53
C GLY A 220 -14.17 -5.76 -15.83
N LYS A 221 -13.37 -4.70 -15.98
CA LYS A 221 -12.13 -4.56 -15.22
C LYS A 221 -12.44 -4.29 -13.75
N MET A 222 -11.61 -4.81 -12.88
CA MET A 222 -11.78 -4.65 -11.43
C MET A 222 -10.62 -3.88 -10.83
N TRP A 223 -10.91 -3.01 -9.87
CA TRP A 223 -9.90 -2.25 -9.15
C TRP A 223 -10.25 -2.06 -7.67
N PHE A 224 -9.22 -2.01 -6.84
CA PHE A 224 -9.27 -1.78 -5.40
C PHE A 224 -9.37 -0.30 -5.06
N GLN A 225 -10.13 0.00 -4.01
CA GLN A 225 -10.05 1.21 -3.23
C GLN A 225 -9.11 0.95 -2.04
N LEU A 226 -7.94 1.57 -2.05
CA LEU A 226 -6.94 1.44 -0.99
C LEU A 226 -6.76 2.77 -0.27
N ALA A 227 -6.92 2.78 1.04
CA ALA A 227 -6.80 3.96 1.90
C ALA A 227 -5.48 3.97 2.66
N ARG A 228 -4.82 5.13 2.79
CA ARG A 228 -3.61 5.23 3.63
C ARG A 228 -3.99 4.99 5.09
N ALA A 229 -3.26 4.12 5.79
CA ALA A 229 -3.65 3.61 7.10
C ALA A 229 -3.69 4.69 8.21
N ASP A 230 -2.90 5.76 8.06
CA ASP A 230 -2.84 6.95 8.92
C ASP A 230 -3.74 8.11 8.41
N SER A 231 -4.50 7.91 7.33
CA SER A 231 -5.37 8.96 6.80
C SER A 231 -6.72 8.96 7.53
N ASN A 232 -7.05 10.12 8.08
CA ASN A 232 -8.28 10.34 8.83
C ASN A 232 -9.54 9.99 8.03
N GLU A 233 -10.44 9.24 8.66
CA GLU A 233 -11.73 8.79 8.09
C GLU A 233 -12.62 9.97 7.66
N ALA A 234 -12.63 11.06 8.42
CA ALA A 234 -13.36 12.30 8.08
C ALA A 234 -12.85 12.98 6.79
N MET A 235 -11.64 12.65 6.33
CA MET A 235 -11.05 13.20 5.11
C MET A 235 -11.53 12.46 3.85
N PHE A 236 -11.90 11.18 3.95
CA PHE A 236 -12.44 10.40 2.83
C PHE A 236 -13.80 10.93 2.39
N ASP A 237 -14.67 11.27 3.35
CA ASP A 237 -15.95 11.93 3.07
C ASP A 237 -15.76 13.29 2.40
N LYS A 238 -14.81 14.13 2.89
CA LYS A 238 -14.53 15.44 2.28
C LYS A 238 -14.07 15.35 0.83
N ASN A 239 -13.15 14.44 0.51
CA ASN A 239 -12.63 14.32 -0.85
C ASN A 239 -13.65 13.74 -1.83
N PHE A 240 -14.52 12.84 -1.36
CA PHE A 240 -15.64 12.36 -2.15
C PHE A 240 -16.66 13.48 -2.40
N GLN A 241 -16.96 14.27 -1.37
CA GLN A 241 -17.81 15.46 -1.47
C GLN A 241 -17.25 16.43 -2.52
N ALA A 242 -15.95 16.73 -2.47
CA ALA A 242 -15.28 17.62 -3.43
C ALA A 242 -15.35 17.09 -4.87
N SER A 243 -15.05 15.81 -5.10
CA SER A 243 -15.15 15.18 -6.43
C SER A 243 -16.59 15.18 -6.97
N PHE A 244 -17.59 15.02 -6.09
CA PHE A 244 -18.99 15.10 -6.47
C PHE A 244 -19.43 16.55 -6.74
N GLU A 245 -18.94 17.52 -5.96
CA GLU A 245 -19.18 18.95 -6.17
C GLU A 245 -18.60 19.43 -7.50
N ASP A 246 -17.43 18.95 -7.91
CA ASP A 246 -16.85 19.23 -9.23
C ASP A 246 -17.72 18.67 -10.36
N GLN A 247 -18.25 17.44 -10.21
CA GLN A 247 -19.19 16.86 -11.17
C GLN A 247 -20.51 17.66 -11.23
N ILE A 248 -20.99 18.17 -10.09
CA ILE A 248 -22.14 19.07 -10.04
C ILE A 248 -21.82 20.37 -10.78
N LYS A 249 -20.64 20.95 -10.56
CA LYS A 249 -20.20 22.20 -11.19
C LYS A 249 -20.15 22.04 -12.72
N GLN A 250 -19.49 21.01 -13.23
CA GLN A 250 -19.47 20.69 -14.66
C GLN A 250 -20.89 20.47 -15.21
N SER A 251 -21.73 19.74 -14.47
CA SER A 251 -23.12 19.53 -14.87
C SER A 251 -23.91 20.86 -14.94
N ARG A 252 -23.59 21.82 -14.07
CA ARG A 252 -24.20 23.16 -14.06
C ARG A 252 -23.73 24.07 -15.19
N GLU A 253 -22.51 23.89 -15.68
CA GLU A 253 -21.96 24.62 -16.84
C GLU A 253 -22.75 24.32 -18.13
N ASP A 254 -23.36 23.13 -18.22
CA ASP A 254 -24.25 22.79 -19.34
C ASP A 254 -25.60 23.52 -19.30
N SER A 255 -26.33 23.52 -20.41
CA SER A 255 -27.70 24.05 -20.43
C SER A 255 -28.67 23.13 -19.68
N PRO A 256 -29.80 23.67 -19.15
CA PRO A 256 -30.86 22.84 -18.59
C PRO A 256 -31.41 21.79 -19.58
N ALA A 257 -31.41 22.09 -20.89
CA ALA A 257 -31.87 21.17 -21.92
C ALA A 257 -30.92 19.97 -22.10
N GLU A 258 -29.61 20.23 -22.09
CA GLU A 258 -28.54 19.21 -22.14
C GLU A 258 -28.64 18.25 -20.94
N ARG A 259 -28.74 18.78 -19.72
CA ARG A 259 -28.95 17.97 -18.50
C ARG A 259 -30.20 17.10 -18.61
N ARG A 260 -31.33 17.68 -19.04
CA ARG A 260 -32.61 16.95 -19.18
C ARG A 260 -32.52 15.86 -20.25
N LYS A 261 -31.77 16.07 -21.32
CA LYS A 261 -31.51 15.05 -22.36
C LYS A 261 -30.75 13.86 -21.77
N ARG A 262 -29.68 14.11 -20.99
CA ARG A 262 -28.93 13.05 -20.29
C ARG A 262 -29.80 12.29 -19.28
N LEU A 263 -30.66 12.99 -18.53
CA LEU A 263 -31.59 12.36 -17.59
C LEU A 263 -32.65 11.49 -18.29
N LYS A 264 -33.14 11.91 -19.47
CA LYS A 264 -34.08 11.10 -20.28
C LYS A 264 -33.42 9.86 -20.90
N GLN A 265 -32.12 9.91 -21.15
CA GLN A 265 -31.33 8.79 -21.66
C GLN A 265 -30.86 7.83 -20.55
N ALA A 266 -30.92 8.25 -19.29
CA ALA A 266 -30.62 7.39 -18.16
C ALA A 266 -31.67 6.27 -18.02
N ALA A 267 -31.26 5.13 -17.46
CA ALA A 267 -32.14 3.98 -17.26
C ALA A 267 -33.44 4.39 -16.55
N LYS A 268 -34.59 3.82 -16.94
CA LYS A 268 -35.93 4.18 -16.42
C LYS A 268 -36.07 4.09 -14.90
N ASN A 269 -35.24 3.27 -14.24
CA ASN A 269 -35.15 3.10 -12.78
C ASN A 269 -33.67 2.96 -12.36
N PRO A 270 -32.88 4.05 -12.37
CA PRO A 270 -31.48 3.96 -12.06
C PRO A 270 -31.34 3.79 -10.54
N LYS A 271 -31.00 2.58 -10.09
CA LYS A 271 -30.59 2.38 -8.69
C LYS A 271 -29.22 3.05 -8.51
N PRO A 272 -29.01 3.83 -7.44
CA PRO A 272 -27.69 4.37 -7.16
C PRO A 272 -26.70 3.22 -7.02
N ARG A 273 -25.50 3.42 -7.57
CA ARG A 273 -24.40 2.47 -7.34
C ARG A 273 -24.13 2.42 -5.84
N LYS A 274 -24.23 1.23 -5.25
CA LYS A 274 -23.87 1.03 -3.84
C LYS A 274 -22.36 0.97 -3.73
N ARG A 275 -21.80 1.74 -2.81
CA ARG A 275 -20.41 1.63 -2.38
C ARG A 275 -20.44 1.21 -0.92
N VAL A 276 -19.69 0.15 -0.59
CA VAL A 276 -19.47 -0.25 0.80
C VAL A 276 -18.25 0.50 1.27
N VAL A 277 -18.37 1.19 2.39
CA VAL A 277 -17.26 1.85 3.09
C VAL A 277 -17.15 1.16 4.44
N SER A 278 -15.95 0.67 4.77
CA SER A 278 -15.63 0.20 6.11
C SER A 278 -15.10 1.39 6.94
N THR A 279 -15.60 1.52 8.17
CA THR A 279 -15.19 2.56 9.12
C THR A 279 -14.71 1.88 10.39
N VAL A 280 -13.57 2.32 10.92
CA VAL A 280 -13.07 1.89 12.23
C VAL A 280 -13.86 2.66 13.29
N VAL A 281 -14.59 1.92 14.11
CA VAL A 281 -15.32 2.49 15.25
C VAL A 281 -14.46 2.29 16.49
N TYR A 282 -14.14 3.38 17.18
CA TYR A 282 -13.47 3.31 18.48
C TYR A 282 -14.52 3.14 19.57
N ASP A 283 -14.36 2.12 20.41
CA ASP A 283 -15.14 1.98 21.64
C ASP A 283 -14.71 3.09 22.61
N ARG A 284 -15.65 3.99 22.92
CA ARG A 284 -15.43 5.11 23.84
C ARG A 284 -15.79 4.69 25.25
N ASN A 285 -14.99 5.12 26.21
CA ASN A 285 -15.25 4.94 27.62
C ASN A 285 -16.55 5.69 27.99
N PRO A 286 -17.60 4.98 28.43
CA PRO A 286 -18.88 5.60 28.76
C PRO A 286 -18.76 6.60 29.91
N ASP A 287 -17.82 6.42 30.84
CA ASP A 287 -17.63 7.31 31.98
C ASP A 287 -17.06 8.66 31.55
N VAL A 288 -16.15 8.68 30.56
CA VAL A 288 -15.64 9.93 29.96
C VAL A 288 -16.77 10.71 29.31
N VAL A 289 -17.63 10.03 28.55
CA VAL A 289 -18.78 10.65 27.89
C VAL A 289 -19.77 11.21 28.91
N ALA A 290 -20.09 10.44 29.95
CA ALA A 290 -21.02 10.86 31.00
C ALA A 290 -20.47 12.07 31.77
N GLU A 291 -19.22 12.02 32.21
CA GLU A 291 -18.57 13.11 32.96
C GLU A 291 -18.53 14.41 32.16
N VAL A 292 -18.22 14.34 30.86
CA VAL A 292 -18.18 15.52 29.98
C VAL A 292 -19.58 16.12 29.78
N LEU A 293 -20.61 15.27 29.64
CA LEU A 293 -22.00 15.75 29.52
C LEU A 293 -22.50 16.39 30.83
N GLU A 294 -22.15 15.83 31.98
CA GLU A 294 -22.51 16.37 33.29
C GLU A 294 -21.78 17.68 33.57
N ARG A 295 -20.49 17.77 33.23
CA ARG A 295 -19.70 19.00 33.27
C ARG A 295 -20.33 20.11 32.42
N ALA A 296 -20.79 19.76 31.23
CA ALA A 296 -21.37 20.69 30.27
C ALA A 296 -22.75 21.24 30.68
N LYS A 297 -23.50 20.52 31.54
CA LYS A 297 -24.82 20.94 32.07
C LYS A 297 -25.81 21.39 30.99
N GLY A 298 -25.75 20.76 29.82
CA GLY A 298 -26.62 21.09 28.68
C GLY A 298 -26.18 22.30 27.86
N TYR A 299 -24.97 22.83 28.08
CA TYR A 299 -24.39 23.93 27.32
C TYR A 299 -23.18 23.45 26.49
N CYS A 300 -23.13 23.85 25.22
CA CYS A 300 -22.02 23.66 24.31
C CYS A 300 -20.78 24.40 24.82
N GLU A 301 -19.66 23.70 24.89
CA GLU A 301 -18.39 24.21 25.43
C GLU A 301 -17.51 24.91 24.38
N ALA A 302 -17.97 25.01 23.11
CA ALA A 302 -17.21 25.73 22.09
C ALA A 302 -17.17 27.24 22.35
N GLU A 303 -15.97 27.82 22.36
CA GLU A 303 -15.74 29.26 22.62
C GLU A 303 -16.54 30.20 21.73
N LYS A 304 -16.82 29.81 20.48
CA LYS A 304 -17.54 30.62 19.48
C LYS A 304 -18.95 30.12 19.20
N CYS A 305 -19.57 29.44 20.16
CA CYS A 305 -20.94 29.00 20.01
C CYS A 305 -21.91 30.20 20.09
N ARG A 306 -22.68 30.43 19.03
CA ARG A 306 -23.69 31.51 18.99
C ARG A 306 -24.92 31.18 19.83
N ASN A 307 -25.23 29.90 19.97
CA ASN A 307 -26.34 29.40 20.79
C ASN A 307 -25.82 28.24 21.65
N PRO A 308 -25.32 28.52 22.86
CA PRO A 308 -24.66 27.52 23.68
C PRO A 308 -25.64 26.50 24.27
N GLU A 309 -26.92 26.85 24.47
CA GLU A 309 -27.91 25.86 24.93
C GLU A 309 -28.07 24.73 23.92
N ALA A 310 -28.14 23.49 24.43
CA ALA A 310 -28.38 22.33 23.59
C ALA A 310 -29.67 22.56 22.76
N PRO A 311 -29.61 22.51 21.42
CA PRO A 311 -30.73 22.91 20.57
C PRO A 311 -31.87 21.89 20.57
N PHE A 312 -31.62 20.69 21.11
CA PHE A 312 -32.58 19.60 21.16
C PHE A 312 -32.55 18.93 22.53
N VAL A 313 -33.69 18.35 22.89
CA VAL A 313 -33.84 17.49 24.07
C VAL A 313 -34.03 16.05 23.60
N ARG A 314 -33.35 15.10 24.23
CA ARG A 314 -33.46 13.68 23.94
C ARG A 314 -34.87 13.21 24.27
N ARG A 315 -35.54 12.59 23.29
CA ARG A 315 -36.90 12.05 23.46
C ARG A 315 -36.98 10.93 24.49
N LYS A 316 -35.87 10.21 24.72
CA LYS A 316 -35.83 9.02 25.57
C LYS A 316 -35.90 9.36 27.07
N ASP A 317 -35.20 10.41 27.49
CA ASP A 317 -34.95 10.71 28.90
C ASP A 317 -35.07 12.21 29.25
N GLY A 318 -35.42 13.07 28.28
CA GLY A 318 -35.59 14.50 28.52
C GLY A 318 -34.29 15.26 28.74
N THR A 319 -33.12 14.65 28.51
CA THR A 319 -31.84 15.31 28.73
C THR A 319 -31.41 16.18 27.53
N PRO A 320 -30.62 17.25 27.76
CA PRO A 320 -30.03 18.05 26.68
C PRO A 320 -29.20 17.22 25.69
N TYR A 321 -29.35 17.47 24.39
CA TYR A 321 -28.60 16.77 23.35
C TYR A 321 -27.32 17.54 22.96
N LEU A 322 -26.18 17.02 23.42
CA LEU A 322 -24.83 17.40 23.00
C LEU A 322 -24.05 16.17 22.53
N GLU A 323 -23.08 16.39 21.66
CA GLU A 323 -22.18 15.38 21.11
C GLU A 323 -20.79 15.57 21.74
N VAL A 324 -20.27 14.52 22.38
CA VAL A 324 -18.91 14.53 22.94
C VAL A 324 -17.89 14.27 21.84
N HIS A 325 -16.94 15.18 21.71
CA HIS A 325 -15.85 15.16 20.74
C HIS A 325 -14.50 15.20 21.45
N HIS A 326 -13.51 14.47 20.95
CA HIS A 326 -12.14 14.57 21.45
C HIS A 326 -11.37 15.66 20.70
N LYS A 327 -10.78 16.61 21.43
CA LYS A 327 -9.99 17.74 20.90
C LYS A 327 -8.85 17.25 20.02
N ILE A 328 -8.11 16.25 20.50
CA ILE A 328 -7.26 15.37 19.69
C ILE A 328 -8.09 14.12 19.45
N ARG A 329 -8.49 13.86 18.20
CA ARG A 329 -9.38 12.73 17.89
C ARG A 329 -8.71 11.40 18.22
N LEU A 330 -9.51 10.42 18.63
CA LEU A 330 -9.02 9.04 18.85
C LEU A 330 -8.35 8.47 17.58
N ALA A 331 -8.89 8.79 16.40
CA ALA A 331 -8.31 8.41 15.11
C ALA A 331 -6.92 9.03 14.83
N ASP A 332 -6.60 10.15 15.48
CA ASP A 332 -5.30 10.83 15.41
C ASP A 332 -4.35 10.40 16.56
N GLY A 333 -4.72 9.38 17.34
CA GLY A 333 -3.95 8.92 18.51
C GLY A 333 -4.20 9.73 19.77
N GLY A 334 -5.31 10.47 19.86
CA GLY A 334 -5.71 11.15 21.10
C GLY A 334 -6.19 10.18 22.17
N ASP A 335 -5.93 10.52 23.44
CA ASP A 335 -6.34 9.71 24.58
C ASP A 335 -7.85 9.85 24.86
N ASP A 336 -8.48 8.75 25.28
CA ASP A 336 -9.89 8.75 25.70
C ASP A 336 -10.04 9.22 27.16
N THR A 337 -9.91 10.53 27.35
CA THR A 337 -9.89 11.20 28.66
C THR A 337 -10.83 12.41 28.69
N VAL A 338 -11.24 12.82 29.90
CA VAL A 338 -12.14 13.96 30.12
C VAL A 338 -11.50 15.28 29.70
N GLU A 339 -10.18 15.40 29.88
CA GLU A 339 -9.37 16.57 29.52
C GLU A 339 -9.31 16.76 28.00
N ASN A 340 -9.22 15.64 27.27
CA ASN A 340 -9.21 15.63 25.82
C ASN A 340 -10.63 15.70 25.23
N ALA A 341 -11.70 15.65 26.02
CA ALA A 341 -13.07 15.64 25.52
C ALA A 341 -13.82 16.97 25.75
N ILE A 342 -14.75 17.28 24.84
CA ILE A 342 -15.57 18.50 24.84
C ILE A 342 -17.00 18.20 24.38
N ALA A 343 -18.00 18.77 25.06
CA ALA A 343 -19.41 18.67 24.67
C ALA A 343 -19.78 19.77 23.66
N LEU A 344 -20.27 19.37 22.50
CA LEU A 344 -20.59 20.29 21.40
C LEU A 344 -22.04 20.15 20.96
N CYS A 345 -22.68 21.28 20.61
CA CYS A 345 -23.94 21.23 19.88
C CYS A 345 -23.71 20.70 18.45
N PRO A 346 -24.73 20.15 17.77
CA PRO A 346 -24.55 19.53 16.45
C PRO A 346 -23.92 20.44 15.40
N ASN A 347 -24.18 21.76 15.48
CA ASN A 347 -23.59 22.74 14.58
C ASN A 347 -22.10 22.96 14.85
N CYS A 348 -21.72 23.15 16.12
CA CYS A 348 -20.32 23.30 16.50
C CYS A 348 -19.53 22.01 16.26
N HIS A 349 -20.12 20.86 16.56
CA HIS A 349 -19.54 19.56 16.28
C HIS A 349 -19.23 19.39 14.79
N ARG A 350 -20.22 19.70 13.93
CA ARG A 350 -20.03 19.68 12.47
C ARG A 350 -18.94 20.65 12.01
N ASN A 351 -18.91 21.87 12.55
CA ASN A 351 -17.89 22.86 12.20
C ASN A 351 -16.47 22.41 12.58
N VAL A 352 -16.29 21.69 13.69
CA VAL A 352 -14.98 21.11 14.05
C VAL A 352 -14.54 20.06 13.04
N HIS A 353 -15.46 19.25 12.51
CA HIS A 353 -15.15 18.27 11.48
C HIS A 353 -14.92 18.90 10.10
N TYR A 354 -15.75 19.87 9.71
CA TYR A 354 -15.87 20.30 8.32
C TYR A 354 -15.46 21.74 8.01
N GLY A 355 -15.32 22.60 9.02
CA GLY A 355 -15.38 24.05 8.84
C GLY A 355 -16.80 24.50 8.50
#